data_AF-A0A352T1F2-F1
#
_entry.id   AF-A0A352T1F2-F1
#
_cell.length_a   1.000
_cell.length_b   1.000
_cell.length_c   1.000
_cell.angle_alpha   90.00
_cell.angle_beta   90.00
_cell.angle_gamma   90.00
#
_symmetry.space_group_name_H-M   'P 1'
#
loop_
_entity.id
_entity.type
_entity.pdbx_description
1 polymer ?
#
loop_
_entity_poly.entity_id
_entity_poly.type
_entity_poly.pdbx_seq_one_letter_code
_entity_poly.pdbx_strand_id
1 'polypeptide(L)'
;MPDARVIAIGTATHGNAEPYDIVIEMLQEIKENKSRVALVLEEETGDSVIINQNHSYYDNDRKKLIGTYSVYNNSEMDRLLSWVKSEDVNFYGIDIKSIYQIVEVVKEFLNENGYSDINIDKLRSNANLKYEMQINEKIIEKIENIMNELLKSESIEEREFDYISHLVNCIQMNYEYILGGRQNNVRDRMMAENILWVMEHESKYYNNENILLFAHNGHIIEDSYAFENNKDIQYITMGHHLSIDLGDNYYTIVTEAKKNSFLAVNNMHTDKRKLFSVERKGSLIDVIGAESPSIKFCTSEYLKEIGISVWDLTVIGSYFDKI
;
A
#
# COMPACT_ATOMS: atom_id res chain seq x y z
N MET A 1 -8.74 -11.03 -18.54
CA MET A 1 -8.22 -10.74 -17.19
C MET A 1 -7.08 -11.67 -16.88
N PRO A 2 -5.99 -11.18 -16.24
CA PRO A 2 -4.92 -12.06 -15.76
C PRO A 2 -5.47 -13.11 -14.79
N ASP A 3 -4.97 -14.34 -14.91
CA ASP A 3 -5.30 -15.41 -13.97
C ASP A 3 -4.28 -15.44 -12.84
N ALA A 4 -4.41 -14.49 -11.92
CA ALA A 4 -3.55 -14.32 -10.77
C ALA A 4 -4.39 -14.00 -9.53
N ARG A 5 -3.87 -14.37 -8.35
CA ARG A 5 -4.49 -14.04 -7.05
C ARG A 5 -4.27 -12.59 -6.67
N VAL A 6 -3.07 -12.05 -6.95
CA VAL A 6 -2.73 -10.65 -6.74
C VAL A 6 -2.48 -10.00 -8.10
N ILE A 7 -3.34 -9.05 -8.46
CA ILE A 7 -3.15 -8.21 -9.64
C ILE A 7 -2.75 -6.82 -9.16
N ALA A 8 -1.52 -6.41 -9.45
CA ALA A 8 -0.96 -5.13 -9.05
C ALA A 8 -1.05 -4.12 -10.19
N ILE A 9 -1.67 -2.97 -9.94
CA ILE A 9 -1.73 -1.83 -10.85
C ILE A 9 -0.84 -0.71 -10.32
N GLY A 10 0.13 -0.33 -11.13
CA GLY A 10 1.14 0.67 -10.80
C GLY A 10 0.79 2.04 -11.38
N THR A 11 1.25 3.09 -10.69
CA THR A 11 1.22 4.46 -11.21
C THR A 11 2.62 5.01 -11.48
N ALA A 12 2.81 5.68 -12.62
CA ALA A 12 4.05 6.42 -12.87
C ALA A 12 4.21 7.64 -11.94
N THR A 13 3.08 8.18 -11.45
CA THR A 13 2.98 9.29 -10.51
C THR A 13 1.69 9.12 -9.69
N HIS A 14 1.68 9.54 -8.43
CA HIS A 14 0.44 9.53 -7.61
C HIS A 14 -0.56 10.64 -7.97
N GLY A 15 -0.23 11.51 -8.93
CA GLY A 15 -0.97 12.74 -9.24
C GLY A 15 -1.82 12.68 -10.50
N ASN A 16 -2.05 11.48 -11.06
CA ASN A 16 -2.85 11.25 -12.27
C ASN A 16 -4.24 10.71 -11.93
N ALA A 17 -5.23 11.07 -12.74
CA ALA A 17 -6.62 10.65 -12.54
C ALA A 17 -6.90 9.28 -13.18
N GLU A 18 -6.34 9.05 -14.37
CA GLU A 18 -6.61 7.90 -15.22
C GLU A 18 -6.30 6.53 -14.56
N PRO A 19 -5.25 6.37 -13.74
CA PRO A 19 -5.03 5.09 -13.06
C PRO A 19 -6.16 4.69 -12.10
N TYR A 20 -6.88 5.66 -11.50
CA TYR A 20 -8.03 5.34 -10.64
C TYR A 20 -9.21 4.79 -11.46
N ASP A 21 -9.43 5.29 -12.68
CA ASP A 21 -10.44 4.74 -13.59
C ASP A 21 -10.15 3.28 -13.91
N ILE A 22 -8.89 2.97 -14.26
CA ILE A 22 -8.45 1.60 -14.56
C ILE A 22 -8.64 0.70 -13.34
N VAL A 23 -8.29 1.17 -12.14
CA VAL A 23 -8.49 0.41 -10.89
C VAL A 23 -9.97 0.10 -10.67
N ILE A 24 -10.86 1.09 -10.81
CA ILE A 24 -12.31 0.88 -10.64
C ILE A 24 -12.85 -0.12 -11.67
N GLU A 25 -12.48 0.04 -12.95
CA GLU A 25 -12.90 -0.89 -14.01
C GLU A 25 -12.40 -2.32 -13.75
N MET A 26 -11.15 -2.48 -13.29
CA MET A 26 -10.61 -3.80 -12.96
C MET A 26 -11.27 -4.40 -11.72
N LEU A 27 -11.55 -3.61 -10.69
CA LEU A 27 -12.29 -4.10 -9.52
C LEU A 27 -13.69 -4.59 -9.91
N GLN A 28 -14.39 -3.85 -10.77
CA GLN A 28 -15.70 -4.22 -11.30
C GLN A 28 -15.63 -5.54 -12.08
N GLU A 29 -14.70 -5.64 -13.03
CA GLU A 29 -14.52 -6.84 -13.84
C GLU A 29 -14.16 -8.07 -12.97
N ILE A 30 -13.27 -7.93 -11.98
CA ILE A 30 -12.94 -9.03 -11.06
C ILE A 30 -14.18 -9.44 -10.27
N LYS A 31 -14.94 -8.49 -9.72
CA LYS A 31 -16.10 -8.79 -8.89
C LYS A 31 -17.22 -9.46 -9.70
N GLU A 32 -17.47 -9.00 -10.94
CA GLU A 32 -18.47 -9.61 -11.83
C GLU A 32 -18.12 -11.05 -12.21
N ASN A 33 -16.84 -11.36 -12.45
CA ASN A 33 -16.41 -12.69 -12.87
C ASN A 33 -16.07 -13.64 -11.71
N LYS A 34 -15.55 -13.12 -10.59
CA LYS A 34 -14.98 -13.90 -9.48
C LYS A 34 -15.70 -13.68 -8.14
N SER A 35 -16.79 -12.90 -8.12
CA SER A 35 -17.70 -12.61 -6.99
C SER A 35 -17.10 -11.85 -5.80
N ARG A 36 -15.81 -11.96 -5.52
CA ARG A 36 -15.11 -11.26 -4.42
C ARG A 36 -13.78 -10.70 -4.89
N VAL A 37 -13.42 -9.55 -4.33
CA VAL A 37 -12.12 -8.89 -4.49
C VAL A 37 -11.87 -8.02 -3.27
N ALA A 38 -10.61 -7.96 -2.83
CA ALA A 38 -10.13 -7.01 -1.84
C ALA A 38 -9.29 -5.93 -2.52
N LEU A 39 -9.40 -4.69 -2.06
CA LEU A 39 -8.56 -3.59 -2.51
C LEU A 39 -7.42 -3.38 -1.50
N VAL A 40 -6.20 -3.41 -2.00
CA VAL A 40 -5.00 -3.11 -1.24
C VAL A 40 -4.36 -1.84 -1.81
N LEU A 41 -4.00 -0.90 -0.95
CA LEU A 41 -3.40 0.38 -1.32
C LEU A 41 -2.02 0.54 -0.69
N GLU A 42 -1.10 1.20 -1.41
CA GLU A 42 0.12 1.77 -0.81
C GLU A 42 -0.22 2.92 0.15
N GLU A 43 -0.78 2.56 1.32
CA GLU A 43 -1.14 3.45 2.42
C GLU A 43 -0.73 2.82 3.74
N GLU A 44 -0.53 3.63 4.78
CA GLU A 44 -0.19 3.11 6.10
C GLU A 44 -1.28 2.15 6.60
N THR A 45 -0.84 0.99 7.09
CA THR A 45 -1.75 -0.06 7.58
C THR A 45 -2.76 0.51 8.58
N GLY A 46 -2.31 1.35 9.52
CA GLY A 46 -3.21 1.98 10.50
C GLY A 46 -4.16 3.04 9.95
N ASP A 47 -3.72 3.85 8.99
CA ASP A 47 -4.61 4.83 8.35
C ASP A 47 -5.72 4.10 7.58
N SER A 48 -5.37 2.97 6.95
CA SER A 48 -6.32 2.15 6.20
C SER A 48 -7.45 1.55 7.04
N VAL A 49 -7.21 1.21 8.31
CA VAL A 49 -8.27 0.70 9.20
C VAL A 49 -9.40 1.71 9.31
N ILE A 50 -9.03 2.97 9.52
CA ILE A 50 -9.98 4.07 9.65
C ILE A 50 -10.63 4.37 8.29
N ILE A 51 -9.86 4.36 7.20
CA ILE A 51 -10.38 4.58 5.85
C ILE A 51 -11.37 3.48 5.47
N ASN A 52 -11.11 2.22 5.83
CA ASN A 52 -12.02 1.10 5.58
C ASN A 52 -13.33 1.24 6.38
N GLN A 53 -13.28 1.79 7.61
CA GLN A 53 -14.49 2.10 8.38
C GLN A 53 -15.28 3.27 7.76
N ASN A 54 -14.59 4.37 7.46
CA ASN A 54 -15.22 5.63 7.04
C ASN A 54 -15.56 5.66 5.54
N HIS A 55 -14.86 4.87 4.74
CA HIS A 55 -14.80 4.94 3.28
C HIS A 55 -14.48 6.38 2.80
N SER A 56 -13.57 7.04 3.51
CA SER A 56 -13.22 8.44 3.30
C SER A 56 -11.87 8.76 3.92
N TYR A 57 -11.07 9.58 3.23
CA TYR A 57 -9.85 10.18 3.78
C TYR A 57 -10.13 11.31 4.78
N TYR A 58 -11.37 11.79 4.87
CA TYR A 58 -11.78 12.73 5.91
C TYR A 58 -12.61 12.01 6.97
N ASP A 59 -12.16 12.09 8.22
CA ASP A 59 -12.87 11.58 9.39
C ASP A 59 -13.76 12.69 9.95
N ASN A 60 -15.07 12.51 9.81
CA ASN A 60 -16.06 13.49 10.23
C ASN A 60 -16.16 13.63 11.75
N ASP A 61 -15.94 12.54 12.50
CA ASP A 61 -16.07 12.53 13.96
C ASP A 61 -14.87 13.25 14.59
N ARG A 62 -13.67 12.97 14.09
CA ARG A 62 -12.43 13.61 14.52
C ARG A 62 -12.18 14.96 13.83
N LYS A 63 -12.99 15.31 12.82
CA LYS A 63 -12.87 16.53 11.99
C LYS A 63 -11.47 16.75 11.42
N LYS A 64 -10.83 15.68 10.96
CA LYS A 64 -9.45 15.71 10.46
C LYS A 64 -9.28 14.82 9.24
N LEU A 65 -8.26 15.14 8.43
CA LEU A 65 -7.79 14.24 7.39
C LEU A 65 -7.07 13.04 8.03
N ILE A 66 -7.32 11.88 7.46
CA ILE A 66 -6.70 10.59 7.70
C ILE A 66 -5.86 10.26 6.47
N GLY A 67 -4.84 9.43 6.62
CA GLY A 67 -3.93 9.10 5.52
C GLY A 67 -2.67 9.96 5.59
N THR A 68 -1.57 9.29 5.90
CA THR A 68 -0.22 9.87 5.87
C THR A 68 0.11 10.38 4.47
N TYR A 69 -0.43 9.73 3.44
CA TYR A 69 -0.27 10.11 2.04
C TYR A 69 -1.37 11.04 1.54
N SER A 70 -1.21 12.34 1.82
CA SER A 70 -2.11 13.39 1.32
C SER A 70 -2.31 13.42 -0.21
N VAL A 71 -1.47 12.70 -0.98
CA VAL A 71 -1.63 12.54 -2.43
C VAL A 71 -2.95 11.84 -2.79
N TYR A 72 -3.41 10.90 -1.96
CA TYR A 72 -4.67 10.17 -2.14
C TYR A 72 -5.91 10.97 -1.72
N ASN A 73 -5.75 12.13 -1.07
CA ASN A 73 -6.88 13.00 -0.77
C ASN A 73 -7.28 13.80 -2.02
N ASN A 74 -8.08 13.18 -2.88
CA ASN A 74 -8.58 13.71 -4.14
C ASN A 74 -9.93 13.08 -4.53
N SER A 75 -10.60 13.68 -5.52
CA SER A 75 -11.94 13.25 -5.97
C SER A 75 -11.97 11.86 -6.59
N GLU A 76 -10.86 11.43 -7.17
CA GLU A 76 -10.71 10.13 -7.81
C GLU A 76 -10.68 9.01 -6.76
N MET A 77 -9.98 9.24 -5.64
CA MET A 77 -10.03 8.36 -4.47
C MET A 77 -11.40 8.38 -3.80
N ASP A 78 -12.06 9.54 -3.67
CA ASP A 78 -13.42 9.60 -3.12
C ASP A 78 -14.39 8.74 -3.94
N ARG A 79 -14.26 8.76 -5.27
CA ARG A 79 -15.05 7.90 -6.17
C ARG A 79 -14.69 6.42 -6.02
N LEU A 80 -13.40 6.08 -5.91
CA LEU A 80 -12.95 4.71 -5.66
C LEU A 80 -13.51 4.17 -4.34
N LEU A 81 -13.36 4.92 -3.24
CA LEU A 81 -13.88 4.52 -1.93
C LEU A 81 -15.42 4.47 -1.89
N SER A 82 -16.10 5.33 -2.66
CA SER A 82 -17.55 5.24 -2.82
C SER A 82 -17.97 3.93 -3.48
N TRP A 83 -17.22 3.45 -4.47
CA TRP A 83 -17.46 2.16 -5.10
C TRP A 83 -17.13 0.99 -4.16
N VAL A 84 -15.99 1.05 -3.46
CA VAL A 84 -15.60 0.06 -2.43
C VAL A 84 -16.72 -0.11 -1.40
N LYS A 85 -17.30 1.01 -0.94
CA LYS A 85 -18.43 1.01 -0.01
C LYS A 85 -19.69 0.39 -0.60
N SER A 86 -20.06 0.77 -1.82
CA SER A 86 -21.31 0.29 -2.43
C SER A 86 -21.28 -1.21 -2.70
N GLU A 87 -20.09 -1.74 -2.96
CA GLU A 87 -19.86 -3.13 -3.30
C GLU A 87 -19.40 -4.00 -2.12
N ASP A 88 -19.28 -3.45 -0.90
CA ASP A 88 -18.82 -4.19 0.29
C ASP A 88 -17.48 -4.89 0.04
N VAL A 89 -16.49 -4.12 -0.44
CA VAL A 89 -15.12 -4.57 -0.70
C VAL A 89 -14.24 -4.24 0.49
N ASN A 90 -13.50 -5.23 1.00
CA ASN A 90 -12.53 -4.98 2.06
C ASN A 90 -11.36 -4.13 1.54
N PHE A 91 -10.97 -3.12 2.31
CA PHE A 91 -9.87 -2.21 2.01
C PHE A 91 -8.72 -2.37 3.01
N TYR A 92 -7.49 -2.46 2.49
CA TYR A 92 -6.27 -2.62 3.28
C TYR A 92 -5.18 -1.66 2.84
N GLY A 93 -4.41 -1.15 3.79
CA GLY A 93 -3.13 -0.50 3.59
C GLY A 93 -2.01 -1.45 4.03
N ILE A 94 -0.85 -1.31 3.41
CA ILE A 94 0.28 -2.23 3.57
C ILE A 94 1.57 -1.56 4.01
N ASP A 95 1.60 -0.22 4.09
CA ASP A 95 2.79 0.50 4.47
C ASP A 95 2.99 0.55 5.99
N ILE A 96 4.24 0.77 6.39
CA ILE A 96 4.73 0.61 7.76
C ILE A 96 5.53 1.82 8.25
N LYS A 97 5.49 2.99 7.59
CA LYS A 97 6.32 4.13 8.04
C LYS A 97 5.72 4.81 9.27
N SER A 98 4.42 4.69 9.50
CA SER A 98 3.72 5.31 10.63
C SER A 98 2.88 4.31 11.41
N ILE A 99 3.12 4.25 12.72
CA ILE A 99 2.31 3.46 13.66
C ILE A 99 1.25 4.30 14.39
N TYR A 100 1.08 5.58 14.03
CA TYR A 100 0.24 6.49 14.80
C TYR A 100 -1.19 5.98 14.93
N GLN A 101 -1.87 5.69 13.82
CA GLN A 101 -3.23 5.18 13.87
C GLN A 101 -3.29 3.74 14.38
N ILE A 102 -2.29 2.90 14.06
CA ILE A 102 -2.24 1.52 14.57
C ILE A 102 -2.30 1.50 16.09
N VAL A 103 -1.52 2.38 16.75
CA VAL A 103 -1.54 2.52 18.21
C VAL A 103 -2.90 3.01 18.72
N GLU A 104 -3.62 3.89 18.01
CA GLU A 104 -5.00 4.27 18.43
C GLU A 104 -5.94 3.07 18.33
N VAL A 105 -5.92 2.34 17.22
CA VAL A 105 -6.82 1.18 16.99
C VAL A 105 -6.59 0.10 18.05
N VAL A 106 -5.33 -0.27 18.30
CA VAL A 106 -5.01 -1.29 19.32
C VAL A 106 -5.37 -0.78 20.73
N LYS A 107 -5.22 0.53 21.00
CA LYS A 107 -5.62 1.14 22.27
C LYS A 107 -7.14 1.07 22.47
N GLU A 108 -7.92 1.38 21.44
CA GLU A 108 -9.38 1.30 21.47
C GLU A 108 -9.83 -0.14 21.73
N PHE A 109 -9.28 -1.11 20.99
CA PHE A 109 -9.52 -2.54 21.22
C PHE A 109 -9.22 -2.97 22.67
N LEU A 110 -8.08 -2.57 23.22
CA LEU A 110 -7.71 -2.88 24.61
C LEU A 110 -8.68 -2.25 25.60
N ASN A 111 -9.10 -1.01 25.38
CA ASN A 111 -10.05 -0.31 26.25
C ASN A 111 -11.43 -0.99 26.26
N GLU A 112 -11.93 -1.38 25.09
CA GLU A 112 -13.21 -2.08 24.94
C GLU A 112 -13.21 -3.44 25.65
N ASN A 113 -12.05 -4.09 25.71
CA ASN A 113 -11.83 -5.36 26.42
C ASN A 113 -11.40 -5.19 27.90
N GLY A 114 -11.45 -3.97 28.44
CA GLY A 114 -11.21 -3.72 29.87
C GLY A 114 -9.74 -3.53 30.28
N TYR A 115 -8.82 -3.35 29.33
CA TYR A 115 -7.38 -3.19 29.55
C TYR A 115 -6.91 -1.73 29.35
N SER A 116 -7.58 -0.76 29.96
CA SER A 116 -7.27 0.68 29.80
C SER A 116 -5.99 1.15 30.49
N ASP A 117 -5.43 0.34 31.40
CA ASP A 117 -4.21 0.69 32.14
C ASP A 117 -2.92 0.45 31.34
N ILE A 118 -3.03 -0.09 30.11
CA ILE A 118 -1.89 -0.29 29.22
C ILE A 118 -1.50 1.06 28.61
N ASN A 119 -0.31 1.55 28.98
CA ASN A 119 0.25 2.78 28.42
C ASN A 119 0.89 2.52 27.04
N ILE A 120 0.06 2.16 26.06
CA ILE A 120 0.46 1.88 24.69
C ILE A 120 0.94 3.13 23.94
N ASP A 121 0.53 4.33 24.36
CA ASP A 121 1.00 5.59 23.78
C ASP A 121 2.54 5.75 23.84
N LYS A 122 3.21 5.05 24.77
CA LYS A 122 4.67 4.99 24.82
C LYS A 122 5.31 4.43 23.55
N LEU A 123 4.61 3.59 22.80
CA LEU A 123 5.08 3.02 21.54
C LEU A 123 5.41 4.10 20.49
N ARG A 124 4.83 5.30 20.61
CA ARG A 124 5.05 6.43 19.70
C ARG A 124 6.28 7.27 20.03
N SER A 125 6.94 7.01 21.16
CA SER A 125 8.11 7.78 21.58
C SER A 125 9.35 7.37 20.80
N ASN A 126 10.13 8.35 20.33
CA ASN A 126 11.35 8.17 19.53
C ASN A 126 12.56 8.93 20.13
N ALA A 127 12.54 9.27 21.42
CA ALA A 127 13.56 10.11 22.04
C ALA A 127 14.87 9.38 22.32
N ASN A 128 14.85 8.05 22.49
CA ASN A 128 16.03 7.20 22.66
C ASN A 128 15.74 5.76 22.19
N LEU A 129 15.97 5.52 20.90
CA LEU A 129 15.64 4.28 20.19
C LEU A 129 16.02 3.01 20.97
N LYS A 130 17.25 2.89 21.48
CA LYS A 130 17.72 1.65 22.11
C LYS A 130 17.07 1.37 23.47
N TYR A 131 16.81 2.41 24.27
CA TYR A 131 16.15 2.25 25.57
C TYR A 131 14.64 2.08 25.41
N GLU A 132 14.05 2.78 24.45
CA GLU A 132 12.62 2.66 24.11
C GLU A 132 12.29 1.29 23.52
N MET A 133 13.16 0.66 22.74
CA MET A 133 12.96 -0.70 22.24
C MET A 133 12.65 -1.72 23.34
N GLN A 134 13.44 -1.76 24.42
CA GLN A 134 13.19 -2.71 25.52
C GLN A 134 11.86 -2.45 26.23
N ILE A 135 11.42 -1.20 26.26
CA ILE A 135 10.11 -0.83 26.79
C ILE A 135 9.01 -1.24 25.82
N ASN A 136 9.22 -1.01 24.52
CA ASN A 136 8.27 -1.31 23.46
C ASN A 136 8.05 -2.83 23.33
N GLU A 137 9.12 -3.63 23.35
CA GLU A 137 9.07 -5.10 23.37
C GLU A 137 8.21 -5.61 24.54
N LYS A 138 8.41 -5.05 25.75
CA LYS A 138 7.60 -5.43 26.93
C LYS A 138 6.13 -5.02 26.81
N ILE A 139 5.85 -3.90 26.16
CA ILE A 139 4.47 -3.45 25.91
C ILE A 139 3.81 -4.40 24.90
N ILE A 140 4.51 -4.72 23.80
CA ILE A 140 4.02 -5.64 22.77
C ILE A 140 3.78 -7.03 23.35
N GLU A 141 4.74 -7.61 24.09
CA GLU A 141 4.59 -8.90 24.76
C GLU A 141 3.37 -8.90 25.71
N LYS A 142 3.12 -7.79 26.40
CA LYS A 142 1.95 -7.65 27.27
C LYS A 142 0.65 -7.65 26.46
N ILE A 143 0.62 -6.96 25.32
CA ILE A 143 -0.54 -6.93 24.41
C ILE A 143 -0.80 -8.33 23.85
N GLU A 144 0.23 -9.02 23.36
CA GLU A 144 0.13 -10.39 22.84
C GLU A 144 -0.40 -11.37 23.89
N ASN A 145 0.05 -11.26 25.14
CA ASN A 145 -0.47 -12.08 26.24
C ASN A 145 -1.96 -11.81 26.50
N ILE A 146 -2.37 -10.53 26.53
CA ILE A 146 -3.79 -10.15 26.69
C ILE A 146 -4.63 -10.73 25.55
N MET A 147 -4.20 -10.58 24.31
CA MET A 147 -4.91 -11.11 23.14
C MET A 147 -5.05 -12.64 23.21
N ASN A 148 -4.00 -13.35 23.61
CA ASN A 148 -4.03 -14.79 23.79
C ASN A 148 -4.99 -15.22 24.90
N GLU A 149 -5.08 -14.46 25.99
CA GLU A 149 -6.06 -14.71 27.06
C GLU A 149 -7.49 -14.49 26.55
N LEU A 150 -7.74 -13.38 25.86
CA LEU A 150 -9.05 -13.04 25.28
C LEU A 150 -9.53 -14.10 24.27
N LEU A 151 -8.63 -14.61 23.42
CA LEU A 151 -8.96 -15.68 22.49
C LEU A 151 -9.28 -16.98 23.22
N LYS A 152 -8.49 -17.35 24.25
CA LYS A 152 -8.71 -18.57 25.05
C LYS A 152 -10.00 -18.52 25.88
N SER A 153 -10.40 -17.32 26.32
CA SER A 153 -11.66 -17.11 27.04
C SER A 153 -12.85 -16.87 26.11
N GLU A 154 -12.67 -17.03 24.79
CA GLU A 154 -13.71 -16.81 23.76
C GLU A 154 -14.35 -15.42 23.86
N SER A 155 -13.58 -14.43 24.34
CA SER A 155 -14.04 -13.04 24.48
C SER A 155 -13.89 -12.23 23.20
N ILE A 156 -13.05 -12.71 22.28
CA ILE A 156 -12.86 -12.18 20.92
C ILE A 156 -12.92 -13.32 19.91
N GLU A 157 -13.28 -13.00 18.67
CA GLU A 157 -13.29 -13.97 17.57
C GLU A 157 -11.87 -14.22 17.03
N GLU A 158 -11.65 -15.39 16.41
CA GLU A 158 -10.35 -15.71 15.79
C GLU A 158 -9.97 -14.71 14.69
N ARG A 159 -10.95 -14.19 13.94
CA ARG A 159 -10.72 -13.17 12.91
C ARG A 159 -10.24 -11.85 13.50
N GLU A 160 -10.84 -11.43 14.61
CA GLU A 160 -10.44 -10.20 15.31
C GLU A 160 -9.04 -10.36 15.92
N PHE A 161 -8.76 -11.51 16.53
CA PHE A 161 -7.41 -11.84 17.00
C PHE A 161 -6.38 -11.76 15.87
N ASP A 162 -6.64 -12.39 14.73
CA ASP A 162 -5.75 -12.37 13.56
C ASP A 162 -5.48 -10.95 13.05
N TYR A 163 -6.54 -10.14 12.92
CA TYR A 163 -6.45 -8.76 12.47
C TYR A 163 -5.65 -7.87 13.43
N ILE A 164 -5.95 -7.92 14.73
CA ILE A 164 -5.21 -7.12 15.73
C ILE A 164 -3.76 -7.62 15.85
N SER A 165 -3.50 -8.92 15.67
CA SER A 165 -2.14 -9.47 15.70
C SER A 165 -1.31 -8.93 14.55
N HIS A 166 -1.90 -8.84 13.36
CA HIS A 166 -1.25 -8.19 12.21
C HIS A 166 -0.92 -6.72 12.49
N LEU A 167 -1.85 -5.96 13.08
CA LEU A 167 -1.58 -4.58 13.48
C LEU A 167 -0.41 -4.46 14.46
N VAL A 168 -0.33 -5.35 15.46
CA VAL A 168 0.79 -5.40 16.41
C VAL A 168 2.10 -5.77 15.70
N ASN A 169 2.06 -6.70 14.74
CA ASN A 169 3.22 -7.06 13.92
C ASN A 169 3.70 -5.87 13.06
N CYS A 170 2.80 -5.08 12.48
CA CYS A 170 3.17 -3.86 11.76
C CYS A 170 3.87 -2.82 12.64
N ILE A 171 3.59 -2.79 13.95
CA ILE A 171 4.35 -1.98 14.91
C ILE A 171 5.80 -2.48 15.02
N GLN A 172 6.00 -3.81 15.10
CA GLN A 172 7.34 -4.41 15.14
C GLN A 172 8.11 -4.12 13.84
N MET A 173 7.46 -4.29 12.68
CA MET A 173 8.02 -3.96 11.37
C MET A 173 8.47 -2.49 11.28
N ASN A 174 7.65 -1.55 11.77
CA ASN A 174 8.04 -0.15 11.81
C ASN A 174 9.31 0.10 12.63
N TYR A 175 9.47 -0.57 13.77
CA TYR A 175 10.70 -0.44 14.57
C TYR A 175 11.92 -0.97 13.84
N GLU A 176 11.82 -2.13 13.21
CA GLU A 176 12.88 -2.66 12.37
C GLU A 176 13.24 -1.71 11.22
N TYR A 177 12.23 -1.13 10.57
CA TYR A 177 12.42 -0.14 9.52
C TYR A 177 13.15 1.13 10.02
N ILE A 178 12.76 1.66 11.18
CA ILE A 178 13.42 2.82 11.79
C ILE A 178 14.87 2.49 12.16
N LEU A 179 15.13 1.33 12.77
CA LEU A 179 16.47 0.89 13.20
C LEU A 179 17.38 0.58 12.01
N GLY A 180 16.82 0.03 10.95
CA GLY A 180 17.50 -0.22 9.69
C GLY A 180 17.92 1.06 8.96
N GLY A 181 17.59 2.24 9.49
CA GLY A 181 17.91 3.52 8.86
C GLY A 181 16.97 3.87 7.71
N ARG A 182 15.71 3.38 7.76
CA ARG A 182 14.67 3.65 6.77
C ARG A 182 15.04 3.19 5.36
N GLN A 183 15.61 1.99 5.25
CA GLN A 183 16.01 1.43 3.95
C GLN A 183 14.77 1.01 3.14
N ASN A 184 14.66 1.51 1.91
CA ASN A 184 13.57 1.17 1.00
C ASN A 184 13.40 -0.34 0.82
N ASN A 185 14.51 -1.10 0.73
CA ASN A 185 14.44 -2.56 0.58
C ASN A 185 13.80 -3.26 1.79
N VAL A 186 13.97 -2.71 3.00
CA VAL A 186 13.30 -3.26 4.20
C VAL A 186 11.82 -2.93 4.17
N ARG A 187 11.46 -1.70 3.80
CA ARG A 187 10.06 -1.27 3.66
C ARG A 187 9.32 -2.11 2.61
N ASP A 188 9.88 -2.29 1.43
CA ASP A 188 9.27 -3.04 0.34
C ASP A 188 9.11 -4.53 0.66
N ARG A 189 10.07 -5.13 1.38
CA ARG A 189 9.91 -6.49 1.91
C ARG A 189 8.73 -6.59 2.89
N MET A 190 8.63 -5.65 3.83
CA MET A 190 7.53 -5.64 4.81
C MET A 190 6.17 -5.37 4.17
N MET A 191 6.11 -4.50 3.15
CA MET A 191 4.91 -4.30 2.35
C MET A 191 4.48 -5.58 1.62
N ALA A 192 5.43 -6.36 1.10
CA ALA A 192 5.14 -7.67 0.52
C ALA A 192 4.61 -8.66 1.57
N GLU A 193 5.25 -8.73 2.75
CA GLU A 193 4.78 -9.54 3.89
C GLU A 193 3.34 -9.17 4.30
N ASN A 194 3.00 -7.88 4.30
CA ASN A 194 1.64 -7.42 4.59
C ASN A 194 0.62 -7.84 3.52
N ILE A 195 1.00 -7.86 2.24
CA ILE A 195 0.14 -8.40 1.17
C ILE A 195 -0.11 -9.90 1.34
N LEU A 196 0.93 -10.67 1.69
CA LEU A 196 0.78 -12.10 1.98
C LEU A 196 -0.16 -12.33 3.16
N TRP A 197 -0.09 -11.49 4.20
CA TRP A 197 -1.07 -11.55 5.29
C TRP A 197 -2.50 -11.25 4.80
N VAL A 198 -2.71 -10.19 3.99
CA VAL A 198 -4.04 -9.88 3.44
C VAL A 198 -4.57 -11.08 2.63
N MET A 199 -3.72 -11.73 1.84
CA MET A 199 -4.09 -12.94 1.09
C MET A 199 -4.63 -14.03 2.01
N GLU A 200 -3.87 -14.38 3.06
CA GLU A 200 -4.25 -15.42 4.00
C GLU A 200 -5.53 -15.05 4.76
N HIS A 201 -5.65 -13.80 5.21
CA HIS A 201 -6.81 -13.28 5.92
C HIS A 201 -8.09 -13.34 5.06
N GLU A 202 -8.02 -12.85 3.82
CA GLU A 202 -9.12 -12.86 2.86
C GLU A 202 -9.58 -14.29 2.50
N SER A 203 -8.62 -15.19 2.30
CA SER A 203 -8.91 -16.60 2.03
C SER A 203 -9.61 -17.25 3.22
N LYS A 204 -9.04 -17.09 4.42
CA LYS A 204 -9.48 -17.76 5.64
C LYS A 204 -10.86 -17.28 6.12
N TYR A 205 -11.11 -15.98 6.10
CA TYR A 205 -12.29 -15.40 6.75
C TYR A 205 -13.37 -14.92 5.78
N TYR A 206 -13.02 -14.72 4.50
CA TYR A 206 -13.95 -14.19 3.49
C TYR A 206 -14.11 -15.11 2.28
N ASN A 207 -13.36 -16.23 2.21
CA ASN A 207 -13.30 -17.11 1.04
C ASN A 207 -13.05 -16.28 -0.23
N ASN A 208 -12.13 -15.32 -0.12
CA ASN A 208 -11.74 -14.43 -1.21
C ASN A 208 -10.29 -14.71 -1.62
N GLU A 209 -10.11 -15.08 -2.89
CA GLU A 209 -8.82 -15.40 -3.49
C GLU A 209 -8.38 -14.32 -4.50
N ASN A 210 -8.97 -13.13 -4.46
CA ASN A 210 -8.67 -12.05 -5.40
C ASN A 210 -8.31 -10.77 -4.67
N ILE A 211 -7.13 -10.26 -4.99
CA ILE A 211 -6.61 -9.00 -4.49
C ILE A 211 -6.27 -8.11 -5.68
N LEU A 212 -6.75 -6.88 -5.63
CA LEU A 212 -6.23 -5.81 -6.48
C LEU A 212 -5.35 -4.89 -5.63
N LEU A 213 -4.07 -4.81 -5.99
CA LEU A 213 -3.10 -3.94 -5.36
C LEU A 213 -2.94 -2.67 -6.19
N PHE A 214 -3.07 -1.49 -5.57
CA PHE A 214 -2.86 -0.20 -6.21
C PHE A 214 -1.71 0.54 -5.53
N ALA A 215 -0.63 0.80 -6.26
CA ALA A 215 0.59 1.39 -5.71
C ALA A 215 1.40 2.12 -6.79
N HIS A 216 2.53 2.72 -6.41
CA HIS A 216 3.47 3.28 -7.38
C HIS A 216 4.13 2.18 -8.23
N ASN A 217 4.44 2.45 -9.51
CA ASN A 217 5.16 1.53 -10.42
C ASN A 217 6.44 1.01 -9.77
N GLY A 218 7.18 1.90 -9.11
CA GLY A 218 8.44 1.57 -8.42
C GLY A 218 8.30 0.56 -7.27
N HIS A 219 7.10 0.34 -6.74
CA HIS A 219 6.86 -0.68 -5.71
C HIS A 219 6.39 -2.00 -6.30
N ILE A 220 5.66 -2.00 -7.42
CA ILE A 220 5.01 -3.21 -7.94
C ILE A 220 5.78 -3.97 -9.02
N ILE A 221 6.80 -3.38 -9.62
CA ILE A 221 7.55 -4.09 -10.67
C ILE A 221 8.26 -5.31 -10.10
N GLU A 222 8.39 -6.37 -10.91
CA GLU A 222 8.99 -7.65 -10.51
C GLU A 222 10.53 -7.59 -10.49
N ASP A 223 11.09 -6.58 -11.14
CA ASP A 223 12.53 -6.33 -11.22
C ASP A 223 12.99 -5.37 -10.13
N SER A 224 14.22 -5.59 -9.66
CA SER A 224 14.94 -4.56 -8.91
C SER A 224 15.45 -3.48 -9.86
N TYR A 225 15.52 -2.23 -9.39
CA TYR A 225 15.99 -1.11 -10.21
C TYR A 225 16.99 -0.24 -9.46
N ALA A 226 17.71 0.62 -10.19
CA ALA A 226 18.53 1.67 -9.62
C ALA A 226 18.19 2.98 -10.32
N PHE A 227 18.20 4.10 -9.59
CA PHE A 227 18.03 5.39 -10.24
C PHE A 227 19.28 5.73 -11.05
N GLU A 228 19.09 6.35 -12.21
CA GLU A 228 20.19 6.71 -13.11
C GLU A 228 21.24 7.59 -12.41
N ASN A 229 20.79 8.46 -11.50
CA ASN A 229 21.62 9.37 -10.71
C ASN A 229 22.22 8.72 -9.45
N ASN A 230 21.90 7.46 -9.14
CA ASN A 230 22.42 6.73 -7.99
C ASN A 230 22.43 5.21 -8.26
N LYS A 231 23.38 4.77 -9.10
CA LYS A 231 23.51 3.38 -9.55
C LYS A 231 24.10 2.42 -8.50
N ASP A 232 24.68 2.95 -7.42
CA ASP A 232 25.32 2.16 -6.37
C ASP A 232 24.31 1.56 -5.39
N ILE A 233 23.05 2.03 -5.42
CA ILE A 233 21.96 1.53 -4.59
C ILE A 233 20.95 0.82 -5.47
N GLN A 234 20.81 -0.49 -5.24
CA GLN A 234 19.75 -1.29 -5.84
C GLN A 234 18.53 -1.29 -4.95
N TYR A 235 17.39 -0.90 -5.53
CA TYR A 235 16.07 -0.96 -4.92
C TYR A 235 15.44 -2.30 -5.25
N ILE A 236 15.21 -3.11 -4.21
CA ILE A 236 14.47 -4.37 -4.30
C ILE A 236 13.03 -4.02 -3.97
N THR A 237 12.16 -4.23 -4.95
CA THR A 237 10.76 -3.80 -4.92
C THR A 237 9.89 -4.81 -4.20
N MET A 238 8.76 -4.36 -3.69
CA MET A 238 7.71 -5.23 -3.15
C MET A 238 7.25 -6.24 -4.21
N GLY A 239 7.12 -5.82 -5.47
CA GLY A 239 6.78 -6.69 -6.58
C GLY A 239 7.83 -7.77 -6.87
N HIS A 240 9.11 -7.49 -6.64
CA HIS A 240 10.18 -8.50 -6.74
C HIS A 240 10.04 -9.59 -5.67
N HIS A 241 9.71 -9.19 -4.43
CA HIS A 241 9.45 -10.16 -3.37
C HIS A 241 8.21 -11.02 -3.69
N LEU A 242 7.10 -10.37 -4.10
CA LEU A 242 5.87 -11.06 -4.44
C LEU A 242 6.00 -11.99 -5.64
N SER A 243 6.78 -11.63 -6.67
CA SER A 243 6.99 -12.49 -7.83
C SER A 243 7.75 -13.77 -7.47
N ILE A 244 8.68 -13.70 -6.53
CA ILE A 244 9.38 -14.88 -5.99
C ILE A 244 8.43 -15.76 -5.18
N ASP A 245 7.65 -15.16 -4.28
CA ASP A 245 6.80 -15.91 -3.35
C ASP A 245 5.55 -16.50 -4.02
N LEU A 246 5.00 -15.81 -5.04
CA LEU A 246 3.71 -16.15 -5.66
C LEU A 246 3.84 -16.72 -7.07
N GLY A 247 4.95 -16.48 -7.78
CA GLY A 247 5.12 -16.87 -9.17
C GLY A 247 3.97 -16.35 -10.04
N ASP A 248 3.34 -17.24 -10.81
CA ASP A 248 2.21 -16.90 -11.69
C ASP A 248 0.98 -16.33 -10.95
N ASN A 249 0.91 -16.44 -9.62
CA ASN A 249 -0.17 -15.83 -8.83
C ASN A 249 0.03 -14.33 -8.55
N TYR A 250 1.13 -13.73 -9.01
CA TYR A 250 1.36 -12.28 -9.01
C TYR A 250 1.42 -11.76 -10.44
N TYR A 251 0.58 -10.79 -10.77
CA TYR A 251 0.55 -10.18 -12.09
C TYR A 251 0.62 -8.66 -12.00
N THR A 252 1.52 -8.06 -12.79
CA THR A 252 1.78 -6.62 -12.75
C THR A 252 1.27 -5.88 -13.98
N ILE A 253 0.62 -4.74 -13.76
CA ILE A 253 0.15 -3.80 -14.79
C ILE A 253 0.77 -2.45 -14.45
N VAL A 254 1.77 -2.04 -15.23
CA VAL A 254 2.37 -0.71 -15.09
C VAL A 254 1.66 0.30 -15.99
N THR A 255 1.43 1.50 -15.49
CA THR A 255 0.90 2.61 -16.29
C THR A 255 2.02 3.56 -16.71
N GLU A 256 1.94 4.05 -17.95
CA GLU A 256 2.95 4.94 -18.53
C GLU A 256 2.29 5.93 -19.49
N ALA A 257 2.82 7.15 -19.56
CA ALA A 257 2.33 8.17 -20.47
C ALA A 257 3.47 8.97 -21.07
N LYS A 258 3.47 9.14 -22.40
CA LYS A 258 4.48 9.92 -23.12
C LYS A 258 4.44 11.39 -22.71
N LYS A 259 3.23 11.94 -22.61
CA LYS A 259 2.97 13.27 -22.07
C LYS A 259 2.13 13.07 -20.83
N ASN A 260 2.67 13.48 -19.69
CA ASN A 260 2.02 13.31 -18.41
C ASN A 260 1.91 14.68 -17.73
N SER A 261 0.71 15.04 -17.31
CA SER A 261 0.45 16.18 -16.44
C SER A 261 -0.15 15.66 -15.13
N PHE A 262 0.46 16.02 -14.01
CA PHE A 262 0.13 15.44 -12.70
C PHE A 262 0.26 16.48 -11.59
N LEU A 263 -0.48 16.25 -10.49
CA LEU A 263 -0.36 17.06 -9.28
C LEU A 263 0.73 16.50 -8.35
N ALA A 264 1.66 17.34 -7.92
CA ALA A 264 2.66 16.98 -6.93
C ALA A 264 2.92 18.13 -5.94
N VAL A 265 3.50 17.82 -4.78
CA VAL A 265 3.98 18.83 -3.83
C VAL A 265 5.26 19.46 -4.40
N ASN A 266 5.37 20.78 -4.33
CA ASN A 266 6.59 21.48 -4.72
C ASN A 266 7.64 21.37 -3.60
N ASN A 267 8.94 21.42 -3.92
CA ASN A 267 10.05 21.41 -2.94
C ASN A 267 10.09 22.63 -2.00
N MET A 268 9.07 23.48 -2.04
CA MET A 268 8.86 24.54 -1.06
C MET A 268 7.73 24.06 -0.15
N HIS A 269 7.91 24.10 1.18
CA HIS A 269 6.92 23.73 2.22
C HIS A 269 5.68 24.64 2.20
N THR A 270 5.07 24.78 1.03
CA THR A 270 3.75 25.34 0.81
C THR A 270 2.84 24.14 0.64
N ASP A 271 1.82 23.99 1.47
CA ASP A 271 0.82 22.90 1.44
C ASP A 271 -0.02 22.83 0.14
N LYS A 272 0.44 23.46 -0.95
CA LYS A 272 -0.27 23.54 -2.21
C LYS A 272 0.41 22.64 -3.23
N ARG A 273 -0.31 21.57 -3.62
CA ARG A 273 0.00 20.79 -4.83
C ARG A 273 0.03 21.72 -6.04
N LYS A 274 0.94 21.47 -6.97
CA LYS A 274 1.05 22.18 -8.25
C LYS A 274 0.92 21.20 -9.39
N LEU A 275 0.43 21.70 -10.53
CA LEU A 275 0.42 20.97 -11.78
C LEU A 275 1.84 20.97 -12.37
N PHE A 276 2.38 19.78 -12.59
CA PHE A 276 3.61 19.55 -13.33
C PHE A 276 3.28 18.94 -14.68
N SER A 277 4.21 19.04 -15.63
CA SER A 277 4.07 18.38 -16.93
C SER A 277 5.42 17.89 -17.40
N VAL A 278 5.45 16.65 -17.86
CA VAL A 278 6.64 15.96 -18.36
C VAL A 278 6.30 15.38 -19.72
N GLU A 279 7.23 15.54 -20.67
CA GLU A 279 7.21 14.82 -21.94
C GLU A 279 8.44 13.92 -22.00
N ARG A 280 8.21 12.61 -21.99
CA ARG A 280 9.27 11.61 -22.07
C ARG A 280 9.60 11.33 -23.54
N LYS A 281 10.86 11.51 -23.91
CA LYS A 281 11.39 11.20 -25.24
C LYS A 281 12.16 9.88 -25.21
N GLY A 282 12.03 9.08 -26.27
CA GLY A 282 12.67 7.76 -26.33
C GLY A 282 12.04 6.74 -25.38
N SER A 283 10.77 6.96 -25.02
CA SER A 283 10.01 6.05 -24.16
C SER A 283 9.60 4.79 -24.92
N LEU A 284 9.19 3.74 -24.20
CA LEU A 284 8.57 2.56 -24.81
C LEU A 284 7.41 2.93 -25.75
N ILE A 285 6.65 3.98 -25.40
CA ILE A 285 5.53 4.51 -26.19
C ILE A 285 5.98 5.02 -27.57
N ASP A 286 7.18 5.59 -27.67
CA ASP A 286 7.74 6.04 -28.96
C ASP A 286 8.07 4.86 -29.89
N VAL A 287 8.44 3.71 -29.31
CA VAL A 287 8.81 2.50 -30.07
C VAL A 287 7.58 1.73 -30.52
N ILE A 288 6.58 1.56 -29.63
CA ILE A 288 5.35 0.81 -29.95
C ILE A 288 4.35 1.60 -30.81
N GLY A 289 4.62 2.87 -31.08
CA GLY A 289 3.84 3.72 -31.98
C GLY A 289 2.40 3.92 -31.52
N ALA A 290 2.17 4.38 -30.29
CA ALA A 290 0.82 4.73 -29.84
C ALA A 290 0.41 6.11 -30.38
N GLU A 291 -0.57 6.15 -31.28
CA GLU A 291 -1.25 7.39 -31.65
C GLU A 291 -2.18 7.80 -30.49
N SER A 292 -1.89 8.96 -29.87
CA SER A 292 -2.77 9.61 -28.91
C SER A 292 -4.16 9.86 -29.55
N PRO A 293 -5.30 9.63 -28.88
CA PRO A 293 -5.50 9.56 -27.42
C PRO A 293 -5.97 8.19 -26.88
N SER A 294 -5.73 7.08 -27.59
CA SER A 294 -6.23 5.77 -27.13
C SER A 294 -5.33 5.13 -26.06
N ILE A 295 -5.94 4.62 -24.97
CA ILE A 295 -5.28 3.69 -24.02
C ILE A 295 -4.96 2.41 -24.80
N LYS A 296 -3.69 2.03 -24.83
CA LYS A 296 -3.22 0.81 -25.50
C LYS A 296 -2.66 -0.14 -24.45
N PHE A 297 -3.29 -1.30 -24.30
CA PHE A 297 -2.70 -2.41 -23.54
C PHE A 297 -1.58 -3.04 -24.35
N CYS A 298 -0.45 -3.27 -23.69
CA CYS A 298 0.76 -3.84 -24.29
C CYS A 298 1.24 -4.96 -23.38
N THR A 299 1.24 -6.20 -23.87
CA THR A 299 1.66 -7.36 -23.06
C THR A 299 3.15 -7.63 -23.20
N SER A 300 3.72 -8.37 -22.25
CA SER A 300 5.14 -8.76 -22.29
C SER A 300 5.46 -9.60 -23.53
N GLU A 301 4.51 -10.42 -23.98
CA GLU A 301 4.62 -11.33 -25.13
C GLU A 301 4.70 -10.51 -26.41
N TYR A 302 3.82 -9.52 -26.58
CA TYR A 302 3.86 -8.62 -27.72
C TYR A 302 5.19 -7.85 -27.79
N LEU A 303 5.71 -7.36 -26.66
CA LEU A 303 7.01 -6.67 -26.62
C LEU A 303 8.14 -7.60 -27.08
N LYS A 304 8.15 -8.85 -26.61
CA LYS A 304 9.13 -9.87 -27.03
C LYS A 304 9.01 -10.17 -28.54
N GLU A 305 7.81 -10.27 -29.09
CA GLU A 305 7.56 -10.51 -30.52
C GLU A 305 8.14 -9.41 -31.42
N ILE A 306 8.08 -8.15 -30.98
CA ILE A 306 8.66 -7.01 -31.72
C ILE A 306 10.13 -6.74 -31.38
N GLY A 307 10.78 -7.64 -30.62
CA GLY A 307 12.20 -7.56 -30.29
C GLY A 307 12.55 -6.61 -29.16
N ILE A 308 11.59 -6.23 -28.31
CA ILE A 308 11.79 -5.41 -27.12
C ILE A 308 11.77 -6.32 -25.89
N SER A 309 12.93 -6.47 -25.23
CA SER A 309 13.06 -7.28 -24.01
C SER A 309 13.42 -6.47 -22.77
N VAL A 310 13.82 -5.21 -22.92
CA VAL A 310 14.20 -4.30 -21.83
C VAL A 310 13.73 -2.89 -22.19
N TRP A 311 13.16 -2.18 -21.23
CA TRP A 311 12.79 -0.78 -21.34
C TRP A 311 12.81 -0.10 -19.97
N ASP A 312 13.01 1.20 -19.95
CA ASP A 312 12.94 2.00 -18.73
C ASP A 312 11.50 2.44 -18.46
N LEU A 313 11.13 2.62 -17.18
CA LEU A 313 9.83 3.15 -16.76
C LEU A 313 9.94 4.56 -16.17
N THR A 314 8.88 5.35 -16.34
CA THR A 314 8.74 6.63 -15.65
C THR A 314 8.39 6.36 -14.19
N VAL A 315 9.23 6.86 -13.30
CA VAL A 315 9.06 6.79 -11.85
C VAL A 315 9.16 8.22 -11.33
N ILE A 316 8.03 8.82 -10.95
CA ILE A 316 7.98 10.17 -10.39
C ILE A 316 7.45 10.08 -8.96
N GLY A 317 8.38 9.96 -8.02
CA GLY A 317 8.12 10.01 -6.60
C GLY A 317 8.35 11.39 -6.00
N SER A 318 7.71 11.67 -4.88
CA SER A 318 8.10 12.75 -3.98
C SER A 318 9.33 12.34 -3.18
N TYR A 319 10.37 13.16 -3.20
CA TYR A 319 11.55 13.00 -2.35
C TYR A 319 11.13 13.30 -0.91
N PHE A 320 10.76 12.28 -0.13
CA PHE A 320 10.32 12.44 1.26
C PHE A 320 11.49 12.50 2.27
N ASP A 321 12.75 12.43 1.80
CA ASP A 321 13.94 12.30 2.66
C ASP A 321 14.46 13.60 3.29
N LYS A 322 13.56 14.42 3.85
CA LYS A 322 13.91 15.43 4.86
C LYS A 322 12.79 15.56 5.90
N ILE A 323 12.57 14.50 6.68
CA ILE A 323 11.95 14.58 8.02
C ILE A 323 12.90 13.95 9.03
#